data_AF-A0A8C7ZV80-F1
#
_entry.id   AF-A0A8C7ZV80-F1
#
_cell.length_a   1.000
_cell.length_b   1.000
_cell.length_c   1.000
_cell.angle_alpha   90.00
_cell.angle_beta   90.00
_cell.angle_gamma   90.00
#
_symmetry.space_group_name_H-M   'P 1'
#
loop_
_entity.id
_entity.type
_entity.pdbx_description
1 polymer ?
#
loop_
_entity_poly.entity_id
_entity_poly.type
_entity_poly.pdbx_seq_one_letter_code
_entity_poly.pdbx_strand_id
1 'polypeptide(L)'
;AAGRRAMLAASPSAASGLSFRRSEEIADLIDLFSKTQYRAKEVTPRVEAIEKRCLELFARDYKYSIIQNSSGDVCGHYPRQIVFLEYESELEKMSFHTVQISKLQDLVNRSKLARCRGRFVCPVILYNGKHICRSATLAGWGELYGRTGYNYIFSGGSDDTWADSEEFPEDSEVRNGDSQLFDKVRGHDIKLLRYLSVRYICDLMVENKKVKFGLNVTSSEKVDKAQRYADFTLLSVPYPGCEFFKDYKDRDYTAEGLVFNWNQDHVDAPLTIPPCFSQNLNIDWTQYQSWDLVEQTQNYLKLLLHIINSDGR
;
A
#
# COMPACT_ATOMS: atom_id res chain seq x y z
N ALA A 1 -36.36 27.98 -68.75
CA ALA A 1 -36.96 28.39 -67.47
C ALA A 1 -36.40 27.50 -66.36
N ALA A 2 -35.87 28.11 -65.28
CA ALA A 2 -35.39 27.53 -64.01
C ALA A 2 -34.26 26.46 -64.09
N GLY A 3 -33.11 26.49 -63.41
CA GLY A 3 -32.61 27.35 -62.34
C GLY A 3 -32.48 26.62 -60.98
N ARG A 4 -31.27 26.09 -60.69
CA ARG A 4 -30.68 25.76 -59.34
C ARG A 4 -31.37 24.59 -58.58
N ARG A 5 -30.77 23.82 -57.67
CA ARG A 5 -29.55 23.88 -56.82
C ARG A 5 -29.31 22.46 -56.26
N ALA A 6 -28.06 22.10 -55.99
CA ALA A 6 -27.72 20.91 -55.18
C ALA A 6 -28.18 21.06 -53.72
N MET A 7 -28.59 19.96 -53.09
CA MET A 7 -28.69 19.82 -51.63
C MET A 7 -28.45 18.36 -51.18
N LEU A 8 -27.69 18.25 -50.09
CA LEU A 8 -27.36 17.07 -49.32
C LEU A 8 -28.60 16.42 -48.67
N ALA A 9 -28.55 15.11 -48.43
CA ALA A 9 -29.38 14.45 -47.42
C ALA A 9 -28.53 13.46 -46.61
N ALA A 10 -28.72 13.53 -45.29
CA ALA A 10 -27.94 12.91 -44.24
C ALA A 10 -28.30 11.45 -43.94
N SER A 11 -27.43 10.80 -43.15
CA SER A 11 -27.50 9.44 -42.61
C SER A 11 -28.78 9.08 -41.84
N PRO A 12 -28.96 7.79 -41.53
CA PRO A 12 -29.28 7.39 -40.16
C PRO A 12 -28.25 6.42 -39.57
N SER A 13 -28.00 6.68 -38.29
CA SER A 13 -27.21 5.94 -37.33
C SER A 13 -27.71 4.50 -37.10
N ALA A 14 -26.79 3.58 -36.84
CA ALA A 14 -27.06 2.38 -36.04
C ALA A 14 -25.85 2.11 -35.13
N ALA A 15 -25.86 2.79 -33.99
CA ALA A 15 -25.02 2.46 -32.85
C ALA A 15 -25.48 1.13 -32.24
N SER A 16 -24.69 0.07 -32.40
CA SER A 16 -24.91 -1.20 -31.69
C SER A 16 -23.63 -2.02 -31.58
N GLY A 17 -22.67 -1.58 -30.77
CA GLY A 17 -21.38 -2.30 -30.64
C GLY A 17 -20.63 -2.18 -29.32
N LEU A 18 -21.25 -1.72 -28.22
CA LEU A 18 -20.51 -1.39 -26.98
C LEU A 18 -20.84 -2.24 -25.75
N SER A 19 -21.53 -3.38 -25.88
CA SER A 19 -22.06 -4.09 -24.71
C SER A 19 -21.39 -5.42 -24.31
N PHE A 20 -20.25 -5.83 -24.90
CA PHE A 20 -19.64 -7.13 -24.55
C PHE A 20 -18.12 -7.12 -24.21
N ARG A 21 -17.42 -5.98 -24.28
CA ARG A 21 -15.93 -5.94 -24.14
C ARG A 21 -15.38 -5.77 -22.73
N ARG A 22 -16.21 -5.44 -21.73
CA ARG A 22 -15.73 -4.97 -20.42
C ARG A 22 -15.12 -6.06 -19.53
N SER A 23 -15.60 -7.30 -19.64
CA SER A 23 -15.14 -8.41 -18.79
C SER A 23 -13.83 -9.02 -19.29
N GLU A 24 -13.61 -9.03 -20.61
CA GLU A 24 -12.39 -9.55 -21.22
C GLU A 24 -11.17 -8.67 -20.87
N GLU A 25 -11.33 -7.33 -20.84
CA GLU A 25 -10.25 -6.40 -20.50
C GLU A 25 -9.69 -6.61 -19.08
N ILE A 26 -10.56 -6.90 -18.08
CA ILE A 26 -10.12 -7.17 -16.70
C ILE A 26 -9.45 -8.54 -16.61
N ALA A 27 -10.03 -9.56 -17.25
CA ALA A 27 -9.45 -10.91 -17.28
C ALA A 27 -8.07 -10.90 -17.93
N ASP A 28 -7.89 -10.17 -19.04
CA ASP A 28 -6.63 -10.00 -19.74
C ASP A 28 -5.59 -9.26 -18.89
N LEU A 29 -6.01 -8.25 -18.11
CA LEU A 29 -5.14 -7.56 -17.16
C LEU A 29 -4.71 -8.49 -16.03
N ILE A 30 -5.64 -9.26 -15.46
CA ILE A 30 -5.34 -10.26 -14.43
C ILE A 30 -4.36 -11.30 -14.97
N ASP A 31 -4.59 -11.84 -16.16
CA ASP A 31 -3.70 -12.79 -16.81
C ASP A 31 -2.30 -12.19 -17.02
N LEU A 32 -2.23 -10.96 -17.53
CA LEU A 32 -0.97 -10.24 -17.73
C LEU A 32 -0.19 -10.09 -16.41
N PHE A 33 -0.84 -9.59 -15.36
CA PHE A 33 -0.22 -9.37 -14.06
C PHE A 33 0.12 -10.67 -13.33
N SER A 34 -0.59 -11.77 -13.62
CA SER A 34 -0.24 -13.10 -13.10
C SER A 34 1.07 -13.64 -13.68
N LYS A 35 1.40 -13.24 -14.91
CA LYS A 35 2.58 -13.70 -15.66
C LYS A 35 3.75 -12.72 -15.64
N THR A 36 3.51 -11.46 -15.29
CA THR A 36 4.49 -10.37 -15.44
C THR A 36 4.75 -9.68 -14.11
N GLN A 37 6.03 -9.52 -13.76
CA GLN A 37 6.43 -8.67 -12.64
C GLN A 37 6.56 -7.22 -13.10
N TYR A 38 5.89 -6.30 -12.39
CA TYR A 38 6.01 -4.87 -12.68
C TYR A 38 7.28 -4.27 -12.04
N ARG A 39 7.96 -3.41 -12.79
CA ARG A 39 9.09 -2.58 -12.33
C ARG A 39 8.99 -1.19 -12.95
N ALA A 40 9.09 -0.15 -12.13
CA ALA A 40 8.92 1.23 -12.59
C ALA A 40 9.99 1.71 -13.60
N LYS A 41 11.15 1.03 -13.66
CA LYS A 41 12.22 1.32 -14.63
C LYS A 41 11.99 0.67 -16.01
N GLU A 42 11.19 -0.39 -16.07
CA GLU A 42 11.03 -1.23 -17.26
C GLU A 42 9.70 -0.89 -17.95
N VAL A 43 9.63 0.32 -18.52
CA VAL A 43 8.39 0.83 -19.13
C VAL A 43 8.26 0.33 -20.55
N THR A 44 7.12 -0.29 -20.85
CA THR A 44 6.73 -0.68 -22.21
C THR A 44 5.51 0.14 -22.65
N PRO A 45 5.27 0.31 -23.96
CA PRO A 45 4.08 1.01 -24.46
C PRO A 45 2.76 0.43 -23.91
N ARG A 46 2.74 -0.89 -23.65
CA ARG A 46 1.60 -1.56 -23.03
C ARG A 46 1.38 -1.11 -21.59
N VAL A 47 2.45 -1.00 -20.80
CA VAL A 47 2.37 -0.50 -19.41
C VAL A 47 1.88 0.95 -19.40
N GLU A 48 2.37 1.81 -20.29
CA GLU A 48 1.92 3.21 -20.39
C GLU A 48 0.43 3.30 -20.75
N ALA A 49 -0.05 2.45 -21.67
CA ALA A 49 -1.47 2.39 -22.01
C ALA A 49 -2.33 1.98 -20.80
N ILE A 50 -1.86 1.02 -19.98
CA ILE A 50 -2.55 0.59 -18.76
C ILE A 50 -2.54 1.72 -17.72
N GLU A 51 -1.40 2.35 -17.46
CA GLU A 51 -1.30 3.47 -16.52
C GLU A 51 -2.23 4.63 -16.92
N LYS A 52 -2.23 5.01 -18.20
CA LYS A 52 -3.14 6.03 -18.73
C LYS A 52 -4.60 5.64 -18.52
N ARG A 53 -4.94 4.37 -18.80
CA ARG A 53 -6.30 3.87 -18.61
C ARG A 53 -6.73 3.92 -17.13
N CYS A 54 -5.85 3.55 -16.20
CA CYS A 54 -6.12 3.68 -14.78
C CYS A 54 -6.41 5.14 -14.37
N LEU A 55 -5.64 6.10 -14.87
CA LEU A 55 -5.90 7.52 -14.63
C LEU A 55 -7.25 7.97 -15.18
N GLU A 56 -7.62 7.56 -16.40
CA GLU A 56 -8.93 7.85 -16.99
C GLU A 56 -10.07 7.26 -16.16
N LEU A 57 -9.88 6.10 -15.54
CA LEU A 57 -10.87 5.48 -14.67
C LEU A 57 -11.00 6.23 -13.35
N PHE A 58 -9.90 6.59 -12.70
CA PHE A 58 -9.94 7.41 -11.48
C PHE A 58 -10.63 8.76 -11.72
N ALA A 59 -10.36 9.40 -12.86
CA ALA A 59 -10.95 10.69 -13.23
C ALA A 59 -12.48 10.69 -13.35
N ARG A 60 -13.11 9.52 -13.47
CA ARG A 60 -14.58 9.42 -13.58
C ARG A 60 -15.27 9.72 -12.26
N ASP A 61 -14.72 9.16 -11.18
CA ASP A 61 -15.39 9.13 -9.88
C ASP A 61 -14.68 10.02 -8.85
N TYR A 62 -13.43 10.45 -9.11
CA TYR A 62 -12.62 11.18 -8.15
C TYR A 62 -11.87 12.36 -8.75
N LYS A 63 -11.75 13.43 -7.96
CA LYS A 63 -10.61 14.36 -8.09
C LYS A 63 -9.38 13.68 -7.52
N TYR A 64 -8.29 13.69 -8.27
CA TYR A 64 -7.03 13.12 -7.83
C TYR A 64 -5.83 14.01 -8.15
N SER A 65 -4.78 13.80 -7.38
CA SER A 65 -3.44 14.32 -7.55
C SER A 65 -2.46 13.17 -7.84
N ILE A 66 -1.28 13.51 -8.36
CA ILE A 66 -0.24 12.52 -8.68
C ILE A 66 1.01 12.80 -7.85
N ILE A 67 1.45 11.78 -7.11
CA ILE A 67 2.79 11.70 -6.53
C ILE A 67 3.70 11.11 -7.61
N GLN A 68 4.73 11.86 -8.00
CA GLN A 68 5.65 11.46 -9.05
C GLN A 68 6.64 10.43 -8.49
N ASN A 69 6.72 9.28 -9.15
CA ASN A 69 7.68 8.21 -8.89
C ASN A 69 8.46 7.92 -10.19
N SER A 70 9.03 8.97 -10.75
CA SER A 70 9.88 8.94 -11.95
C SER A 70 10.88 7.79 -11.84
N SER A 71 10.85 6.86 -12.80
CA SER A 71 11.76 5.71 -12.86
C SER A 71 11.86 4.86 -11.57
N GLY A 72 10.89 4.96 -10.66
CA GLY A 72 10.92 4.22 -9.39
C GLY A 72 11.82 4.80 -8.31
N ASP A 73 12.24 6.08 -8.40
CA ASP A 73 13.17 6.72 -7.45
C ASP A 73 12.62 6.79 -6.02
N VAL A 74 11.29 6.86 -5.88
CA VAL A 74 10.61 6.77 -4.58
C VAL A 74 10.47 5.30 -4.19
N CYS A 75 9.90 4.48 -5.08
CA CYS A 75 9.80 3.04 -4.91
C CYS A 75 9.71 2.33 -6.26
N GLY A 76 10.70 1.48 -6.57
CA GLY A 76 10.73 0.71 -7.83
C GLY A 76 9.60 -0.31 -8.00
N HIS A 77 8.84 -0.57 -6.94
CA HIS A 77 7.70 -1.50 -6.93
C HIS A 77 6.34 -0.80 -6.94
N TYR A 78 6.29 0.52 -6.87
CA TYR A 78 5.05 1.29 -7.04
C TYR A 78 4.96 1.84 -8.46
N PRO A 79 3.73 2.14 -8.96
CA PRO A 79 3.53 2.77 -10.27
C PRO A 79 4.36 4.03 -10.45
N ARG A 80 4.63 4.44 -11.69
CA ARG A 80 5.35 5.71 -11.97
C ARG A 80 4.53 6.92 -11.55
N GLN A 81 3.21 6.80 -11.69
CA GLN A 81 2.23 7.80 -11.31
C GLN A 81 1.41 7.24 -10.15
N ILE A 82 1.75 7.63 -8.93
CA ILE A 82 1.05 7.17 -7.74
C ILE A 82 -0.13 8.11 -7.50
N VAL A 83 -1.34 7.58 -7.64
CA VAL A 83 -2.58 8.35 -7.55
C VAL A 83 -2.93 8.61 -6.09
N PHE A 84 -3.15 9.88 -5.76
CA PHE A 84 -3.73 10.32 -4.50
C PHE A 84 -5.16 10.81 -4.75
N LEU A 85 -6.17 10.08 -4.28
CA LEU A 85 -7.57 10.46 -4.41
C LEU A 85 -7.90 11.54 -3.39
N GLU A 86 -8.27 12.74 -3.83
CA GLU A 86 -8.53 13.88 -2.95
C GLU A 86 -9.95 13.83 -2.39
N TYR A 87 -10.93 13.71 -3.28
CA TYR A 87 -12.35 13.62 -2.95
C TYR A 87 -13.13 12.96 -4.10
N GLU A 88 -14.28 12.39 -3.77
CA GLU A 88 -15.25 11.88 -4.75
C GLU A 88 -15.87 13.05 -5.52
N SER A 89 -15.97 12.94 -6.85
CA SER A 89 -16.41 14.03 -7.73
C SER A 89 -17.83 14.52 -7.43
N GLU A 90 -18.70 13.69 -6.85
CA GLU A 90 -20.05 14.11 -6.44
C GLU A 90 -20.06 15.05 -5.22
N LEU A 91 -18.96 15.09 -4.45
CA LEU A 91 -18.84 15.84 -3.20
C LEU A 91 -18.16 17.21 -3.35
N GLU A 92 -18.02 17.74 -4.57
CA GLU A 92 -17.38 19.05 -4.90
C GLU A 92 -17.79 20.25 -4.02
N LYS A 93 -18.87 20.14 -3.23
CA LYS A 93 -19.46 21.21 -2.41
C LYS A 93 -19.03 21.24 -0.94
N MET A 94 -18.30 20.24 -0.44
CA MET A 94 -17.79 20.26 0.94
C MET A 94 -16.36 20.79 0.99
N SER A 95 -16.11 21.76 1.86
CA SER A 95 -14.80 22.33 2.14
C SER A 95 -13.90 21.27 2.80
N PHE A 96 -13.36 20.37 2.00
CA PHE A 96 -12.38 19.39 2.46
C PHE A 96 -11.03 20.06 2.68
N HIS A 97 -10.32 19.69 3.75
CA HIS A 97 -8.93 20.08 3.94
C HIS A 97 -8.10 19.48 2.81
N THR A 98 -7.75 20.30 1.81
CA THR A 98 -6.96 19.86 0.67
C THR A 98 -5.55 19.48 1.15
N VAL A 99 -5.21 18.20 1.00
CA VAL A 99 -3.84 17.73 1.20
C VAL A 99 -2.92 18.43 0.22
N GLN A 100 -1.83 19.02 0.72
CA GLN A 100 -0.85 19.68 -0.13
C GLN A 100 0.04 18.63 -0.78
N ILE A 101 -0.14 18.41 -2.08
CA ILE A 101 0.54 17.33 -2.80
C ILE A 101 2.08 17.46 -2.77
N SER A 102 2.62 18.68 -2.81
CA SER A 102 4.06 18.93 -2.69
C SER A 102 4.60 18.47 -1.34
N LYS A 103 3.91 18.84 -0.26
CA LYS A 103 4.25 18.40 1.10
C LYS A 103 4.11 16.89 1.27
N LEU A 104 3.09 16.28 0.65
CA LEU A 104 2.93 14.82 0.65
C LEU A 104 4.10 14.13 -0.05
N GLN A 105 4.51 14.62 -1.22
CA GLN A 105 5.67 14.13 -1.96
C GLN A 105 6.95 14.20 -1.11
N ASP A 106 7.18 15.31 -0.39
CA ASP A 106 8.33 15.46 0.50
C ASP A 106 8.32 14.46 1.67
N LEU A 107 7.15 14.27 2.29
CA LEU A 107 6.99 13.32 3.39
C LEU A 107 7.23 11.89 2.93
N VAL A 108 6.70 11.52 1.76
CA VAL A 108 6.92 10.22 1.12
C VAL A 108 8.40 9.98 0.83
N ASN A 109 9.09 10.97 0.26
CA ASN A 109 10.52 10.89 -0.04
C ASN A 109 11.36 10.65 1.22
N ARG A 110 11.00 11.28 2.35
CA ARG A 110 11.70 11.13 3.62
C ARG A 110 11.35 9.83 4.36
N SER A 111 10.15 9.28 4.18
CA SER A 111 9.70 8.08 4.90
C SER A 111 10.06 6.77 4.20
N LYS A 112 10.44 6.79 2.91
CA LYS A 112 10.59 5.57 2.09
C LYS A 112 11.51 4.51 2.68
N LEU A 113 12.52 4.89 3.47
CA LEU A 113 13.46 3.94 4.07
C LEU A 113 12.90 3.18 5.29
N ALA A 114 11.78 3.64 5.87
CA ALA A 114 11.21 2.99 7.03
C ALA A 114 10.63 1.61 6.70
N ARG A 115 10.06 1.42 5.51
CA ARG A 115 9.36 0.18 5.17
C ARG A 115 10.14 -0.64 4.15
N CYS A 116 10.02 -1.95 4.26
CA CYS A 116 10.74 -2.88 3.39
C CYS A 116 10.52 -2.56 1.92
N ARG A 117 11.57 -2.72 1.10
CA ARG A 117 11.53 -2.46 -0.34
C ARG A 117 11.17 -1.02 -0.72
N GLY A 118 11.24 -0.08 0.22
CA GLY A 118 10.84 1.30 -0.03
C GLY A 118 9.33 1.48 -0.13
N ARG A 119 8.54 0.46 0.23
CA ARG A 119 7.09 0.43 0.06
C ARG A 119 6.42 1.18 1.20
N PHE A 120 6.55 2.50 1.15
CA PHE A 120 5.99 3.46 2.09
C PHE A 120 4.45 3.38 2.14
N VAL A 121 3.86 4.06 3.12
CA VAL A 121 2.41 4.17 3.28
C VAL A 121 1.79 4.92 2.11
N CYS A 122 1.03 4.20 1.28
CA CYS A 122 0.39 4.73 0.10
C CYS A 122 -1.14 4.62 0.23
N PRO A 123 -1.89 5.73 0.15
CA PRO A 123 -3.34 5.66 0.00
C PRO A 123 -3.68 5.01 -1.34
N VAL A 124 -4.70 4.13 -1.35
CA VAL A 124 -5.07 3.36 -2.54
C VAL A 124 -6.57 3.33 -2.82
N ILE A 125 -7.39 3.52 -1.79
CA ILE A 125 -8.85 3.60 -1.92
C ILE A 125 -9.30 4.79 -1.08
N LEU A 126 -10.22 5.58 -1.62
CA LEU A 126 -10.98 6.57 -0.89
C LEU A 126 -12.42 6.08 -0.80
N TYR A 127 -12.97 6.05 0.41
CA TYR A 127 -14.34 5.59 0.64
C TYR A 127 -14.95 6.41 1.77
N ASN A 128 -16.09 7.07 1.50
CA ASN A 128 -16.79 7.92 2.48
C ASN A 128 -15.86 8.95 3.14
N GLY A 129 -15.01 9.60 2.33
CA GLY A 129 -14.05 10.59 2.80
C GLY A 129 -12.89 10.05 3.64
N LYS A 130 -12.69 8.72 3.69
CA LYS A 130 -11.61 8.06 4.44
C LYS A 130 -10.68 7.30 3.50
N HIS A 131 -9.37 7.46 3.70
CA HIS A 131 -8.36 6.74 2.92
C HIS A 131 -8.05 5.37 3.52
N ILE A 132 -8.10 4.35 2.68
CA ILE A 132 -7.47 3.06 2.95
C ILE A 132 -6.06 3.11 2.37
N CYS A 133 -5.07 2.89 3.22
CA CYS A 133 -3.67 2.85 2.85
C CYS A 133 -3.14 1.42 2.81
N ARG A 134 -2.11 1.20 1.98
CA ARG A 134 -1.30 -0.03 1.99
C ARG A 134 0.18 0.31 2.14
N SER A 135 0.96 -0.62 2.67
CA SER A 135 2.40 -0.47 2.80
C SER A 135 3.07 -1.83 3.02
N ALA A 136 4.40 -1.87 3.08
CA ALA A 136 5.11 -3.03 3.62
C ALA A 136 5.32 -2.93 5.14
N THR A 137 5.80 -4.03 5.72
CA THR A 137 6.26 -4.11 7.10
C THR A 137 7.46 -3.17 7.35
N LEU A 138 7.78 -2.93 8.62
CA LEU A 138 8.92 -2.11 9.01
C LEU A 138 10.24 -2.80 8.63
N ALA A 139 11.17 -2.04 8.03
CA ALA A 139 12.48 -2.52 7.61
C ALA A 139 13.39 -2.87 8.81
N GLY A 140 14.07 -4.02 8.75
CA GLY A 140 15.07 -4.41 9.76
C GLY A 140 16.42 -3.71 9.59
N TRP A 141 17.34 -3.99 10.52
CA TRP A 141 18.71 -3.46 10.53
C TRP A 141 19.46 -3.70 9.22
N GLY A 142 19.50 -4.95 8.75
CA GLY A 142 20.26 -5.31 7.55
C GLY A 142 19.79 -4.57 6.30
N GLU A 143 18.48 -4.33 6.16
CA GLU A 143 17.94 -3.57 5.03
C GLU A 143 18.24 -2.07 5.17
N LEU A 144 18.14 -1.49 6.37
CA LEU A 144 18.42 -0.07 6.58
C LEU A 144 19.89 0.26 6.34
N TYR A 145 20.83 -0.52 6.89
CA TYR A 145 22.26 -0.31 6.69
C TYR A 145 22.70 -0.65 5.27
N GLY A 146 22.19 -1.76 4.71
CA GLY A 146 22.46 -2.11 3.32
C GLY A 146 22.06 -1.00 2.36
N ARG A 147 20.97 -0.27 2.64
CA ARG A 147 20.51 0.86 1.81
C ARG A 147 21.24 2.17 2.10
N THR A 148 21.48 2.48 3.37
CA THR A 148 22.18 3.71 3.75
C THR A 148 23.64 3.65 3.29
N GLY A 149 24.31 2.50 3.42
CA GLY A 149 25.66 2.28 2.86
C GLY A 149 25.70 2.33 1.33
N TYR A 150 24.68 1.80 0.64
CA TYR A 150 24.60 1.90 -0.82
C TYR A 150 24.31 3.34 -1.29
N ASN A 151 23.43 4.07 -0.61
CA ASN A 151 23.19 5.48 -0.91
C ASN A 151 24.43 6.33 -0.61
N TYR A 152 25.20 6.04 0.45
CA TYR A 152 26.42 6.77 0.77
C TYR A 152 27.55 6.51 -0.26
N ILE A 153 27.66 5.28 -0.78
CA ILE A 153 28.73 4.89 -1.72
C ILE A 153 28.39 5.24 -3.18
N PHE A 154 27.11 5.28 -3.57
CA PHE A 154 26.69 5.52 -4.96
C PHE A 154 26.01 6.88 -5.21
N SER A 155 25.70 7.69 -4.19
CA SER A 155 25.23 9.07 -4.37
C SER A 155 26.42 10.02 -4.48
N GLY A 156 27.27 9.79 -5.49
CA GLY A 156 28.34 10.71 -5.83
C GLY A 156 27.78 12.11 -6.13
N GLY A 157 27.99 13.04 -5.20
CA GLY A 157 28.00 14.48 -5.39
C GLY A 157 26.69 15.14 -5.86
N SER A 158 25.83 15.55 -4.94
CA SER A 158 25.16 16.87 -4.97
C SER A 158 24.37 17.11 -3.68
N ASP A 159 24.95 18.01 -2.89
CA ASP A 159 24.45 18.92 -1.87
C ASP A 159 22.97 18.82 -1.43
N ASP A 160 22.76 18.40 -0.19
CA ASP A 160 21.84 19.02 0.79
C ASP A 160 22.13 18.51 2.22
N THR A 161 23.42 18.32 2.54
CA THR A 161 23.89 18.16 3.92
C THR A 161 24.16 19.54 4.47
N TRP A 162 23.11 20.22 4.91
CA TRP A 162 23.28 21.35 5.82
C TRP A 162 23.96 20.84 7.09
N ALA A 163 25.15 21.41 7.31
CA ALA A 163 26.11 21.16 8.35
C ALA A 163 25.52 20.85 9.73
N ASP A 164 25.97 19.75 10.30
CA ASP A 164 26.70 19.85 11.56
C ASP A 164 27.87 18.86 11.48
N SER A 165 29.05 19.40 11.26
CA SER A 165 30.30 18.66 11.15
C SER A 165 30.85 18.49 12.56
N GLU A 166 30.59 17.36 13.19
CA GLU A 166 31.44 16.93 14.31
C GLU A 166 32.09 15.59 13.95
N GLU A 167 33.40 15.66 13.72
CA GLU A 167 34.29 14.50 13.66
C GLU A 167 34.29 13.82 15.04
N PHE A 168 33.93 12.54 15.10
CA PHE A 168 34.10 11.74 16.31
C PHE A 168 34.79 10.40 16.05
N PRO A 169 35.64 9.92 16.99
CA PRO A 169 36.55 8.81 16.78
C PRO A 169 35.87 7.45 16.96
N GLU A 170 36.45 6.44 16.31
CA GLU A 170 35.95 5.07 16.26
C GLU A 170 35.94 4.34 17.64
N ASP A 171 35.03 3.37 17.72
CA ASP A 171 34.98 2.21 18.64
C ASP A 171 34.10 2.20 19.90
N SER A 172 33.21 3.18 20.12
CA SER A 172 32.12 3.01 21.12
C SER A 172 30.74 3.60 20.76
N GLU A 173 30.62 4.29 19.62
CA GLU A 173 29.44 5.08 19.25
C GLU A 173 28.38 4.33 18.40
N VAL A 174 28.71 3.14 17.90
CA VAL A 174 27.87 2.43 16.92
C VAL A 174 26.46 2.18 17.47
N ARG A 175 26.33 1.73 18.73
CA ARG A 175 25.01 1.47 19.34
C ARG A 175 24.15 2.71 19.59
N ASN A 176 24.75 3.89 19.72
CA ASN A 176 24.02 5.14 19.98
C ASN A 176 23.53 5.78 18.67
N GLY A 177 24.38 5.81 17.64
CA GLY A 177 24.00 6.25 16.29
C GLY A 177 22.91 5.37 15.66
N ASP A 178 23.00 4.07 15.92
CA ASP A 178 22.00 3.04 15.61
C ASP A 178 20.58 3.42 16.06
N SER A 179 20.40 3.75 17.35
CA SER A 179 19.08 4.12 17.89
C SER A 179 18.57 5.42 17.27
N GLN A 180 19.45 6.42 17.12
CA GLN A 180 19.10 7.71 16.54
C GLN A 180 18.66 7.61 15.08
N LEU A 181 19.31 6.75 14.28
CA LEU A 181 18.93 6.50 12.89
C LEU A 181 17.53 5.87 12.82
N PHE A 182 17.25 4.88 13.66
CA PHE A 182 15.91 4.28 13.73
C PHE A 182 14.87 5.31 14.13
N ASP A 183 15.11 6.09 15.17
CA ASP A 183 14.17 7.11 15.63
C ASP A 183 13.91 8.17 14.57
N LYS A 184 14.94 8.58 13.83
CA LYS A 184 14.79 9.49 12.69
C LYS A 184 13.93 8.89 11.58
N VAL A 185 14.27 7.68 11.12
CA VAL A 185 13.57 7.02 10.00
C VAL A 185 12.12 6.67 10.36
N ARG A 186 11.88 6.15 11.57
CA ARG A 186 10.53 5.86 12.08
C ARG A 186 9.75 7.13 12.34
N GLY A 187 10.41 8.18 12.83
CA GLY A 187 9.82 9.51 12.97
C GLY A 187 9.30 10.05 11.65
N HIS A 188 10.00 9.83 10.53
CA HIS A 188 9.51 10.19 9.19
C HIS A 188 8.28 9.37 8.76
N ASP A 189 8.26 8.05 9.02
CA ASP A 189 7.09 7.20 8.75
C ASP A 189 5.86 7.64 9.55
N ILE A 190 6.03 7.93 10.84
CA ILE A 190 4.96 8.40 11.72
C ILE A 190 4.45 9.77 11.29
N LYS A 191 5.34 10.67 10.86
CA LYS A 191 4.93 11.96 10.28
C LYS A 191 4.06 11.79 9.05
N LEU A 192 4.41 10.85 8.15
CA LEU A 192 3.58 10.53 6.98
C LEU A 192 2.23 9.94 7.39
N LEU A 193 2.22 8.96 8.30
CA LEU A 193 0.99 8.34 8.83
C LEU A 193 0.03 9.39 9.40
N ARG A 194 0.55 10.30 10.24
CA ARG A 194 -0.24 11.41 10.83
C ARG A 194 -0.73 12.40 9.76
N TYR A 195 0.10 12.69 8.76
CA TYR A 195 -0.28 13.60 7.67
C TYR A 195 -1.40 13.01 6.78
N LEU A 196 -1.43 11.69 6.63
CA LEU A 196 -2.52 10.95 5.98
C LEU A 196 -3.69 10.64 6.92
N SER A 197 -3.69 11.21 8.14
CA SER A 197 -4.73 10.99 9.15
C SER A 197 -4.99 9.51 9.45
N VAL A 198 -3.94 8.67 9.38
CA VAL A 198 -4.07 7.25 9.71
C VAL A 198 -4.33 7.12 11.21
N ARG A 199 -5.41 6.40 11.54
CA ARG A 199 -5.80 6.11 12.93
C ARG A 199 -5.62 4.63 13.29
N TYR A 200 -5.89 3.75 12.33
CA TYR A 200 -5.85 2.29 12.50
C TYR A 200 -4.73 1.69 11.66
N ILE A 201 -3.95 0.78 12.26
CA ILE A 201 -2.97 -0.03 11.54
C ILE A 201 -3.38 -1.50 11.72
N CYS A 202 -3.78 -2.12 10.63
CA CYS A 202 -4.14 -3.54 10.59
C CYS A 202 -2.92 -4.34 10.14
N ASP A 203 -2.28 -5.02 11.09
CA ASP A 203 -1.11 -5.86 10.84
C ASP A 203 -1.53 -7.29 10.49
N LEU A 204 -1.20 -7.70 9.27
CA LEU A 204 -1.51 -9.01 8.71
C LEU A 204 -0.43 -10.05 8.96
N MET A 205 0.71 -9.71 9.58
CA MET A 205 1.78 -10.67 9.81
C MET A 205 1.37 -11.77 10.80
N VAL A 206 1.63 -13.04 10.42
CA VAL A 206 1.52 -14.20 11.32
C VAL A 206 2.68 -14.27 12.30
N GLU A 207 3.76 -13.54 12.03
CA GLU A 207 4.94 -13.39 12.87
C GLU A 207 5.17 -11.95 13.36
N ASN A 208 5.76 -11.78 14.54
CA ASN A 208 6.15 -10.47 15.09
C ASN A 208 7.34 -9.88 14.33
N LYS A 209 8.27 -10.75 13.91
CA LYS A 209 9.45 -10.41 13.12
C LYS A 209 9.69 -11.50 12.10
N LYS A 210 9.92 -11.09 10.84
CA LYS A 210 10.25 -12.05 9.80
C LYS A 210 11.74 -12.36 9.84
N VAL A 211 12.07 -13.63 9.96
CA VAL A 211 13.46 -14.14 9.88
C VAL A 211 13.69 -14.75 8.50
N LYS A 212 14.81 -14.41 7.87
CA LYS A 212 15.33 -15.12 6.69
C LYS A 212 16.81 -15.39 6.88
N PHE A 213 17.24 -16.63 6.63
CA PHE A 213 18.64 -17.04 6.78
C PHE A 213 19.23 -16.68 8.15
N GLY A 214 18.44 -16.81 9.23
CA GLY A 214 18.85 -16.47 10.59
C GLY A 214 18.86 -14.97 10.94
N LEU A 215 18.49 -14.09 10.00
CA LEU A 215 18.46 -12.64 10.20
C LEU A 215 17.04 -12.10 10.24
N ASN A 216 16.75 -11.21 11.20
CA ASN A 216 15.51 -10.43 11.23
C ASN A 216 15.50 -9.43 10.07
N VAL A 217 14.68 -9.70 9.06
CA VAL A 217 14.56 -8.86 7.86
C VAL A 217 13.48 -7.78 8.02
N THR A 218 12.41 -8.08 8.76
CA THR A 218 11.30 -7.14 8.97
C THR A 218 10.71 -7.26 10.37
N SER A 219 9.95 -6.26 10.80
CA SER A 219 9.16 -6.30 12.02
C SER A 219 7.79 -5.67 11.86
N SER A 220 6.87 -6.06 12.73
CA SER A 220 5.59 -5.38 12.90
C SER A 220 5.70 -4.14 13.79
N GLU A 221 4.83 -3.15 13.56
CA GLU A 221 4.58 -2.02 14.44
C GLU A 221 4.20 -2.46 15.87
N LYS A 222 3.52 -3.61 16.03
CA LYS A 222 3.02 -4.11 17.33
C LYS A 222 4.12 -4.52 18.30
N VAL A 223 5.32 -4.79 17.80
CA VAL A 223 6.49 -5.17 18.60
C VAL A 223 7.59 -4.10 18.58
N ASP A 224 7.22 -2.85 18.27
CA ASP A 224 8.14 -1.72 18.39
C ASP A 224 8.48 -1.47 19.86
N LYS A 225 9.71 -1.79 20.25
CA LYS A 225 10.19 -1.66 21.63
C LYS A 225 10.14 -0.22 22.16
N ALA A 226 10.30 0.75 21.28
CA ALA A 226 10.24 2.17 21.62
C ALA A 226 8.81 2.72 21.66
N GLN A 227 7.80 1.89 21.38
CA GLN A 227 6.38 2.26 21.41
C GLN A 227 6.05 3.50 20.56
N ARG A 228 6.80 3.74 19.48
CA ARG A 228 6.66 4.95 18.64
C ARG A 228 5.34 4.98 17.89
N TYR A 229 4.74 3.81 17.67
CA TYR A 229 3.45 3.63 17.00
C TYR A 229 2.27 3.49 17.98
N ALA A 230 2.48 3.71 19.29
CA ALA A 230 1.44 3.51 20.31
C ALA A 230 0.24 4.49 20.20
N ASP A 231 0.43 5.64 19.55
CA ASP A 231 -0.66 6.61 19.31
C ASP A 231 -1.68 6.11 18.26
N PHE A 232 -1.33 5.08 17.48
CA PHE A 232 -2.23 4.45 16.52
C PHE A 232 -2.96 3.28 17.16
N THR A 233 -4.21 3.04 16.76
CA THR A 233 -4.91 1.82 17.15
C THR A 233 -4.40 0.65 16.31
N LEU A 234 -3.60 -0.21 16.93
CA LEU A 234 -3.04 -1.41 16.27
C LEU A 234 -4.02 -2.59 16.38
N LEU A 235 -4.26 -3.25 15.26
CA LEU A 235 -4.99 -4.50 15.18
C LEU A 235 -4.05 -5.58 14.66
N SER A 236 -3.88 -6.67 15.43
CA SER A 236 -3.16 -7.85 14.96
C SER A 236 -4.16 -8.80 14.34
N VAL A 237 -4.19 -8.90 13.02
CA VAL A 237 -5.12 -9.70 12.22
C VAL A 237 -4.32 -10.66 11.33
N PRO A 238 -3.62 -11.64 11.94
CA PRO A 238 -2.64 -12.47 11.23
C PRO A 238 -3.31 -13.19 10.06
N TYR A 239 -2.69 -13.11 8.89
CA TYR A 239 -3.21 -13.62 7.63
C TYR A 239 -2.12 -14.35 6.85
N PRO A 240 -2.41 -15.50 6.21
CA PRO A 240 -1.37 -16.32 5.59
C PRO A 240 -0.49 -15.58 4.56
N GLY A 241 0.82 -15.83 4.63
CA GLY A 241 1.81 -15.23 3.75
C GLY A 241 1.94 -15.93 2.39
N CYS A 242 2.88 -15.45 1.56
CA CYS A 242 3.08 -15.97 0.21
C CYS A 242 3.46 -17.46 0.14
N GLU A 243 4.04 -18.02 1.20
CA GLU A 243 4.36 -19.45 1.27
C GLU A 243 3.08 -20.30 1.19
N PHE A 244 2.01 -19.89 1.90
CA PHE A 244 0.70 -20.56 1.86
C PHE A 244 -0.04 -20.38 0.53
N PHE A 245 0.12 -19.22 -0.13
CA PHE A 245 -0.49 -18.99 -1.44
C PHE A 245 0.11 -19.86 -2.55
N LYS A 246 1.23 -20.55 -2.29
CA LYS A 246 1.68 -21.65 -3.15
C LYS A 246 0.68 -22.81 -3.12
N ASP A 247 0.21 -23.20 -1.94
CA ASP A 247 -0.78 -24.29 -1.79
C ASP A 247 -2.11 -23.93 -2.47
N TYR A 248 -2.52 -22.66 -2.37
CA TYR A 248 -3.67 -22.14 -3.11
C TYR A 248 -3.50 -22.27 -4.64
N LYS A 249 -2.33 -21.93 -5.15
CA LYS A 249 -2.00 -22.08 -6.58
C LYS A 249 -1.96 -23.55 -7.00
N ASP A 250 -1.38 -24.41 -6.17
CA ASP A 250 -1.28 -25.85 -6.43
C ASP A 250 -2.66 -26.54 -6.38
N ARG A 251 -3.66 -25.89 -5.77
CA ARG A 251 -5.09 -26.27 -5.78
C ARG A 251 -5.90 -25.57 -6.89
N ASP A 252 -5.25 -25.15 -7.97
CA ASP A 252 -5.89 -24.45 -9.10
C ASP A 252 -6.75 -23.26 -8.63
N TYR A 253 -6.21 -22.48 -7.69
CA TYR A 253 -6.88 -21.31 -7.14
C TYR A 253 -8.24 -21.60 -6.45
N THR A 254 -8.40 -22.80 -5.88
CA THR A 254 -9.56 -23.17 -5.04
C THR A 254 -9.26 -22.93 -3.56
N ALA A 255 -9.98 -21.99 -2.94
CA ALA A 255 -9.75 -21.55 -1.56
C ALA A 255 -10.58 -22.34 -0.52
N GLU A 256 -11.68 -22.95 -0.95
CA GLU A 256 -12.58 -23.71 -0.09
C GLU A 256 -11.86 -24.90 0.56
N GLY A 257 -11.99 -25.00 1.88
CA GLY A 257 -11.34 -26.03 2.69
C GLY A 257 -9.81 -25.90 2.79
N LEU A 258 -9.21 -24.83 2.26
CA LEU A 258 -7.78 -24.57 2.40
C LEU A 258 -7.51 -23.84 3.72
N VAL A 259 -7.05 -24.58 4.73
CA VAL A 259 -6.79 -24.08 6.09
C VAL A 259 -5.29 -23.86 6.29
N PHE A 260 -4.91 -22.69 6.83
CA PHE A 260 -3.53 -22.41 7.19
C PHE A 260 -3.09 -23.21 8.41
N ASN A 261 -1.89 -23.79 8.38
CA ASN A 261 -1.35 -24.47 9.55
C ASN A 261 -0.81 -23.45 10.57
N TRP A 262 -1.54 -23.22 11.65
CA TRP A 262 -1.14 -22.28 12.71
C TRP A 262 -0.07 -22.82 13.66
N ASN A 263 0.19 -24.13 13.64
CA ASN A 263 1.18 -24.79 14.50
C ASN A 263 2.58 -24.78 13.87
N GLN A 264 2.99 -23.65 13.31
CA GLN A 264 4.32 -23.47 12.72
C GLN A 264 5.19 -22.62 13.64
N ASP A 265 6.48 -22.95 13.76
CA ASP A 265 7.39 -22.30 14.73
C ASP A 265 7.52 -20.78 14.57
N HIS A 266 7.31 -20.27 13.36
CA HIS A 266 7.39 -18.84 13.07
C HIS A 266 6.10 -18.07 13.39
N VAL A 267 5.01 -18.76 13.70
CA VAL A 267 3.70 -18.14 13.99
C VAL A 267 3.66 -17.77 15.46
N ASP A 268 3.91 -16.50 15.77
CA ASP A 268 3.96 -15.95 17.13
C ASP A 268 3.12 -14.68 17.32
N ALA A 269 2.31 -14.30 16.33
CA ALA A 269 1.39 -13.18 16.40
C ALA A 269 -0.07 -13.65 16.61
N PRO A 270 -0.64 -13.49 17.82
CA PRO A 270 -2.05 -13.80 18.05
C PRO A 270 -2.98 -12.77 17.39
N LEU A 271 -4.22 -13.19 17.16
CA LEU A 271 -5.32 -12.28 16.80
C LEU A 271 -5.63 -11.36 17.97
N THR A 272 -5.53 -10.05 17.75
CA THR A 272 -5.84 -9.02 18.75
C THR A 272 -6.68 -7.93 18.10
N ILE A 273 -7.96 -7.88 18.47
CA ILE A 273 -8.94 -6.90 17.99
C ILE A 273 -9.43 -6.08 19.19
N PRO A 274 -9.41 -4.75 19.13
CA PRO A 274 -10.02 -3.92 20.17
C PRO A 274 -11.50 -4.29 20.41
N PRO A 275 -11.95 -4.43 21.68
CA PRO A 275 -13.31 -4.90 21.98
C PRO A 275 -14.43 -4.09 21.32
N CYS A 276 -14.21 -2.80 21.06
CA CYS A 276 -15.18 -1.94 20.39
C CYS A 276 -15.50 -2.37 18.94
N PHE A 277 -14.64 -3.15 18.30
CA PHE A 277 -14.85 -3.64 16.92
C PHE A 277 -15.33 -5.09 16.84
N SER A 278 -15.16 -5.89 17.89
CA SER A 278 -15.51 -7.31 17.86
C SER A 278 -16.98 -7.60 18.19
N GLN A 279 -17.63 -6.74 18.98
CA GLN A 279 -18.94 -7.01 19.58
C GLN A 279 -20.13 -7.02 18.59
N ASN A 280 -19.98 -6.46 17.39
CA ASN A 280 -21.11 -6.22 16.47
C ASN A 280 -21.06 -7.03 15.17
N LEU A 281 -20.10 -7.94 15.02
CA LEU A 281 -19.91 -8.67 13.76
C LEU A 281 -20.50 -10.08 13.74
N ASN A 282 -20.96 -10.59 14.89
CA ASN A 282 -21.45 -11.97 15.05
C ASN A 282 -20.45 -13.01 14.48
N ILE A 283 -19.17 -12.81 14.77
CA ILE A 283 -18.06 -13.68 14.37
C ILE A 283 -17.42 -14.23 15.64
N ASP A 284 -17.26 -15.55 15.71
CA ASP A 284 -16.50 -16.17 16.78
C ASP A 284 -14.99 -16.11 16.49
N TRP A 285 -14.37 -15.00 16.91
CA TRP A 285 -12.94 -14.76 16.73
C TRP A 285 -12.04 -15.81 17.39
N THR A 286 -12.54 -16.63 18.33
CA THR A 286 -11.75 -17.69 18.95
C THR A 286 -11.45 -18.84 17.99
N GLN A 287 -12.26 -18.99 16.94
CA GLN A 287 -12.13 -20.04 15.93
C GLN A 287 -11.24 -19.64 14.75
N TYR A 288 -10.56 -18.49 14.80
CA TYR A 288 -9.83 -17.95 13.64
C TYR A 288 -8.78 -18.88 13.06
N GLN A 289 -8.23 -19.78 13.88
CA GLN A 289 -7.23 -20.75 13.45
C GLN A 289 -7.83 -21.97 12.72
N SER A 290 -9.15 -22.16 12.80
CA SER A 290 -9.87 -23.26 12.16
C SER A 290 -10.51 -22.87 10.82
N TRP A 291 -10.62 -21.57 10.55
CA TRP A 291 -11.23 -21.06 9.32
C TRP A 291 -10.42 -21.47 8.09
N ASP A 292 -11.13 -21.79 7.02
CA ASP A 292 -10.51 -21.86 5.70
C ASP A 292 -10.22 -20.45 5.16
N LEU A 293 -9.49 -20.39 4.05
CA LEU A 293 -9.09 -19.13 3.44
C LEU A 293 -10.29 -18.24 3.05
N VAL A 294 -11.42 -18.84 2.67
CA VAL A 294 -12.64 -18.09 2.28
C VAL A 294 -13.23 -17.42 3.52
N GLU A 295 -13.50 -18.19 4.57
CA GLU A 295 -14.09 -17.68 5.81
C GLU A 295 -13.18 -16.66 6.47
N GLN A 296 -11.87 -16.93 6.54
CA GLN A 296 -10.90 -16.00 7.10
C GLN A 296 -10.89 -14.66 6.34
N THR A 297 -10.86 -14.70 5.01
CA THR A 297 -10.89 -13.49 4.17
C THR A 297 -12.17 -12.70 4.39
N GLN A 298 -13.33 -13.37 4.37
CA GLN A 298 -14.62 -12.71 4.57
C GLN A 298 -14.73 -12.07 5.96
N ASN A 299 -14.31 -12.77 7.01
CA ASN A 299 -14.38 -12.26 8.38
C ASN A 299 -13.46 -11.05 8.58
N TYR A 300 -12.24 -11.08 8.04
CA TYR A 300 -11.35 -9.93 8.10
C TYR A 300 -11.82 -8.75 7.25
N LEU A 301 -12.37 -8.99 6.05
CA LEU A 301 -12.98 -7.92 5.25
C LEU A 301 -14.17 -7.28 5.96
N LYS A 302 -15.05 -8.08 6.59
CA LYS A 302 -16.15 -7.56 7.43
C LYS A 302 -15.63 -6.69 8.57
N LEU A 303 -14.54 -7.10 9.25
CA LEU A 303 -13.90 -6.31 10.29
C LEU A 303 -13.37 -4.97 9.75
N LEU A 304 -12.63 -4.97 8.65
CA LEU A 304 -12.10 -3.74 8.03
C LEU A 304 -13.22 -2.79 7.58
N LEU A 305 -14.28 -3.34 6.99
CA LEU A 305 -15.48 -2.58 6.60
C LEU A 305 -16.24 -2.06 7.83
N HIS A 306 -16.28 -2.81 8.92
CA HIS A 306 -16.87 -2.33 10.17
C HIS A 306 -16.07 -1.17 10.74
N ILE A 307 -14.73 -1.26 10.80
CA ILE A 307 -13.87 -0.19 11.30
C ILE A 307 -14.05 1.10 10.48
N ILE A 308 -14.01 1.01 9.15
CA ILE A 308 -14.14 2.20 8.29
C ILE A 308 -15.53 2.85 8.38
N ASN A 309 -16.60 2.08 8.61
CA ASN A 309 -17.95 2.63 8.71
C ASN A 309 -18.30 3.09 10.14
N SER A 310 -17.77 2.44 11.18
CA SER A 310 -18.04 2.79 12.57
C SER A 310 -17.35 4.08 13.01
N ASP A 311 -16.28 4.49 12.34
CA ASP A 311 -15.51 5.68 12.70
C ASP A 311 -16.16 7.01 12.22
N GLY A 312 -17.44 7.19 12.50
CA GLY A 312 -18.25 8.37 12.15
C GLY A 312 -18.88 9.05 13.38
N ARG A 313 -18.33 8.80 14.58
CA ARG A 313 -18.60 9.51 15.82
C ARG A 313 -17.35 10.20 16.31
#